data_AF-A0A7C5J3E2-F1
#
_entry.id   AF-A0A7C5J3E2-F1
#
_cell.length_a   1.000
_cell.length_b   1.000
_cell.length_c   1.000
_cell.angle_alpha   90.00
_cell.angle_beta   90.00
_cell.angle_gamma   90.00
#
_symmetry.space_group_name_H-M   'P 1'
#
loop_
_entity.id
_entity.type
_entity.pdbx_description
1 polymer ?
#
loop_
_entity_poly.entity_id
_entity_poly.type
_entity_poly.pdbx_seq_one_letter_code
_entity_poly.pdbx_strand_id
1 'polypeptide(L)'
;MWRLGLFFALLASGCASNVGPDGIAVGGPCADEFDCLTGSYCLRGFDYPSGVCTTNCRASADCRGESVCADVEGGVCLLSCAVDEDCARTGYSCRELDMRGATGRVSACTGR
;
A
#
# COMPACT_ATOMS: atom_id res chain seq x y z
N MET A 1 -12.40 -26.12 -48.52
CA MET A 1 -11.60 -24.88 -48.45
C MET A 1 -12.45 -23.77 -47.83
N TRP A 2 -12.55 -23.67 -46.50
CA TRP A 2 -12.92 -22.41 -45.83
C TRP A 2 -12.33 -22.44 -44.42
N ARG A 3 -11.61 -21.37 -44.13
CA ARG A 3 -10.60 -21.17 -43.10
C ARG A 3 -11.11 -21.35 -41.67
N LEU A 4 -10.31 -22.08 -40.87
CA LEU A 4 -10.15 -21.89 -39.43
C LEU A 4 -9.83 -20.42 -39.15
N GLY A 5 -10.48 -19.84 -38.14
CA GLY A 5 -10.19 -18.52 -37.63
C GLY A 5 -10.79 -18.30 -36.25
N LEU A 6 -10.40 -19.13 -35.29
CA LEU A 6 -10.64 -18.93 -33.85
C LEU A 6 -9.87 -17.67 -33.40
N PHE A 7 -10.53 -16.51 -33.45
CA PHE A 7 -10.05 -15.29 -32.80
C PHE A 7 -10.46 -15.35 -31.32
N PHE A 8 -9.64 -16.02 -30.51
CA PHE A 8 -9.76 -16.03 -29.06
C PHE A 8 -9.14 -14.73 -28.52
N ALA A 9 -9.94 -13.66 -28.46
CA ALA A 9 -9.53 -12.39 -27.86
C ALA A 9 -9.47 -12.58 -26.32
N LEU A 10 -8.27 -12.87 -25.81
CA LEU A 10 -7.96 -12.85 -24.38
C LEU A 10 -8.08 -11.40 -23.86
N LEU A 11 -9.22 -11.09 -23.25
CA LEU A 11 -9.39 -9.92 -22.40
C LEU A 11 -8.60 -10.15 -21.10
N ALA A 12 -7.36 -9.67 -21.03
CA ALA A 12 -6.62 -9.59 -19.78
C ALA A 12 -7.24 -8.47 -18.92
N SER A 13 -8.24 -8.80 -18.13
CA SER A 13 -8.71 -7.95 -17.03
C SER A 13 -7.63 -7.93 -15.95
N GLY A 14 -6.68 -7.01 -16.07
CA GLY A 14 -5.74 -6.72 -14.99
C GLY A 14 -6.51 -6.14 -13.81
N CYS A 15 -6.66 -6.90 -12.75
CA CYS A 15 -7.15 -6.36 -11.48
C CYS A 15 -6.11 -5.34 -10.99
N ALA A 16 -6.40 -4.05 -11.09
CA ALA A 16 -5.61 -3.04 -10.40
C ALA A 16 -5.80 -3.26 -8.89
N SER A 17 -4.78 -3.86 -8.25
CA SER A 17 -4.75 -4.00 -6.79
C SER A 17 -4.59 -2.61 -6.19
N ASN A 18 -5.59 -2.16 -5.43
CA ASN A 18 -5.54 -0.85 -4.74
C ASN A 18 -4.56 -0.84 -3.56
N VAL A 19 -4.01 -2.00 -3.18
CA VAL A 19 -3.01 -2.16 -2.11
C VAL A 19 -1.77 -2.79 -2.72
N GLY A 20 -0.62 -2.17 -2.50
CA GLY A 20 0.68 -2.62 -2.97
C GLY A 20 1.65 -1.45 -3.15
N PRO A 21 2.88 -1.69 -3.63
CA PRO A 21 3.90 -0.64 -3.82
C PRO A 21 3.46 0.51 -4.73
N ASP A 22 2.51 0.25 -5.63
CA ASP A 22 1.87 1.24 -6.52
C ASP A 22 0.36 1.38 -6.23
N GLY A 23 -0.09 0.93 -5.05
CA GLY A 23 -1.50 0.86 -4.68
C GLY A 23 -2.08 2.24 -4.34
N ILE A 24 -3.14 2.63 -5.05
CA ILE A 24 -3.78 3.95 -4.85
C ILE A 24 -4.62 4.05 -3.56
N ALA A 25 -4.96 2.95 -2.91
CA ALA A 25 -5.59 2.99 -1.57
C ALA A 25 -4.56 2.92 -0.45
N VAL A 26 -3.58 2.03 -0.57
CA VAL A 26 -2.47 1.86 0.39
C VAL A 26 -1.18 1.52 -0.34
N GLY A 27 -0.12 2.28 -0.06
CA GLY A 27 1.28 1.93 -0.39
C GLY A 27 1.89 2.68 -1.58
N GLY A 28 1.06 3.10 -2.55
CA GLY A 28 1.51 3.86 -3.72
C GLY A 28 2.00 5.27 -3.39
N PRO A 29 2.86 5.88 -4.23
CA PRO A 29 3.29 7.27 -4.09
C PRO A 29 2.15 8.27 -4.33
N CYS A 30 2.27 9.46 -3.75
CA CYS A 30 1.31 10.55 -3.96
C CYS A 30 1.97 11.91 -3.70
N ALA A 31 1.59 12.91 -4.48
CA ALA A 31 1.91 14.31 -4.22
C ALA A 31 0.84 14.97 -3.34
N ASP A 32 -0.43 14.60 -3.57
CA ASP A 32 -1.58 15.07 -2.81
C ASP A 32 -2.70 14.00 -2.75
N GLU A 33 -3.76 14.29 -2.02
CA GLU A 33 -4.90 13.39 -1.81
C GLU A 33 -5.65 12.98 -3.09
N PHE A 34 -5.55 13.73 -4.19
CA PHE A 34 -6.23 13.37 -5.45
C PHE A 34 -5.54 12.24 -6.20
N ASP A 35 -4.29 11.91 -5.85
CA ASP A 35 -3.59 10.72 -6.37
C ASP A 35 -4.09 9.42 -5.75
N CYS A 36 -4.79 9.51 -4.61
CA CYS A 36 -5.26 8.35 -3.86
C CYS A 36 -6.72 8.01 -4.16
N LEU A 37 -7.10 6.76 -3.88
CA LEU A 37 -8.47 6.29 -3.99
C LEU A 37 -9.37 7.09 -3.04
N THR A 38 -10.63 7.34 -3.43
CA THR A 38 -11.62 7.96 -2.55
C THR A 38 -11.71 7.22 -1.20
N GLY A 39 -11.51 7.96 -0.10
CA GLY A 39 -11.46 7.40 1.26
C GLY A 39 -10.05 7.16 1.79
N SER A 40 -9.03 7.26 0.92
CA SER A 40 -7.61 7.34 1.28
C SER A 40 -7.13 8.79 1.26
N TYR A 41 -5.93 9.01 1.81
CA TYR A 41 -5.26 10.31 1.79
C TYR A 41 -3.74 10.14 1.61
N CYS A 42 -3.08 11.23 1.24
CA CYS A 42 -1.64 11.25 1.02
C CYS A 42 -0.89 11.55 2.33
N LEU A 43 -0.34 10.50 2.95
CA LEU A 43 0.55 10.62 4.10
C LEU A 43 1.93 11.07 3.63
N ARG A 44 2.45 12.13 4.22
CA ARG A 44 3.72 12.77 3.85
C ARG A 44 4.55 13.05 5.09
N GLY A 45 5.84 13.21 4.91
CA GLY A 45 6.77 13.52 5.99
C GLY A 45 8.16 12.97 5.72
N PHE A 46 9.06 13.13 6.69
CA PHE A 46 10.42 12.60 6.59
C PHE A 46 10.44 11.08 6.40
N ASP A 47 9.62 10.36 7.16
CA ASP A 47 9.46 8.90 7.04
C ASP A 47 8.61 8.46 5.83
N TYR A 48 8.15 9.39 4.99
CA TYR A 48 7.34 9.08 3.80
C TYR A 48 7.79 9.93 2.61
N PRO A 49 9.04 9.74 2.12
CA PRO A 49 9.54 10.50 0.99
C PRO A 49 8.69 10.24 -0.25
N SER A 50 8.32 11.30 -0.97
CA SER A 50 7.40 11.25 -2.12
C SER A 50 5.96 10.81 -1.79
N GLY A 51 5.57 10.86 -0.51
CA GLY A 51 4.24 10.54 -0.03
C GLY A 51 3.86 9.06 -0.13
N VAL A 52 2.82 8.66 0.61
CA VAL A 52 2.22 7.33 0.50
C VAL A 52 0.71 7.42 0.65
N CYS A 53 -0.04 6.82 -0.27
CA CYS A 53 -1.48 6.66 -0.10
C CYS A 53 -1.74 5.73 1.09
N THR A 54 -2.64 6.14 1.97
CA THR A 54 -3.02 5.37 3.16
C THR A 54 -4.46 5.67 3.59
N THR A 55 -4.94 4.94 4.60
CA THR A 55 -6.23 5.10 5.26
C THR A 55 -6.05 5.06 6.77
N ASN A 56 -6.93 5.73 7.51
CA ASN A 56 -6.95 5.65 8.97
C ASN A 56 -7.40 4.27 9.46
N CYS A 57 -6.85 3.81 10.58
CA CYS A 57 -7.22 2.53 11.19
C CYS A 57 -7.16 2.57 12.72
N ARG A 58 -7.85 1.63 13.37
CA ARG A 58 -7.81 1.42 14.84
C ARG A 58 -7.12 0.11 15.20
N ALA A 59 -7.12 -0.86 14.29
CA ALA A 59 -6.37 -2.10 14.37
C ALA A 59 -6.04 -2.62 12.96
N SER A 60 -5.12 -3.58 12.83
CA SER A 60 -4.72 -4.13 11.53
C SER A 60 -5.86 -4.80 10.76
N ALA A 61 -6.93 -5.24 11.44
CA ALA A 61 -8.12 -5.77 10.79
C ALA A 61 -8.92 -4.74 9.98
N ASP A 62 -8.72 -3.44 10.24
CA ASP A 62 -9.31 -2.35 9.45
C ASP A 62 -8.55 -2.13 8.13
N CYS A 63 -7.31 -2.61 8.05
CA CYS A 63 -6.44 -2.46 6.90
C CYS A 63 -6.71 -3.53 5.84
N ARG A 64 -6.65 -3.14 4.57
CA ARG A 64 -6.97 -4.00 3.42
C ARG A 64 -5.72 -4.69 2.87
N GLY A 65 -5.87 -5.90 2.36
CA GLY A 65 -4.76 -6.62 1.72
C GLY A 65 -3.60 -6.85 2.67
N GLU A 66 -2.38 -6.79 2.14
CA GLU A 66 -1.14 -6.97 2.92
C GLU A 66 -0.67 -5.65 3.53
N SER A 67 -1.53 -5.07 4.38
CA SER A 67 -1.22 -3.86 5.14
C SER A 67 -1.54 -4.00 6.63
N VAL A 68 -0.82 -3.24 7.45
CA VAL A 68 -0.85 -3.29 8.91
C VAL A 68 -1.14 -1.90 9.48
N CYS A 69 -1.78 -1.86 10.65
CA CYS A 69 -2.10 -0.61 11.32
C CYS A 69 -0.97 -0.19 12.25
N ALA A 70 -0.18 0.79 11.82
CA ALA A 70 0.88 1.39 12.63
C ALA A 70 0.35 2.59 13.41
N ASP A 71 0.81 2.79 14.65
CA ASP A 71 0.42 3.92 15.51
C ASP A 71 1.19 5.20 15.13
N VAL A 72 1.01 5.62 13.88
CA VAL A 72 1.48 6.89 13.33
C VAL A 72 0.26 7.78 13.14
N GLU A 73 0.33 9.04 13.57
CA GLU A 73 -0.79 10.01 13.48
C GLU A 73 -2.15 9.51 14.02
N GLY A 74 -2.13 8.58 14.99
CA GLY A 74 -3.33 7.99 15.58
C GLY A 74 -3.84 6.70 14.91
N GLY A 75 -3.15 6.22 13.88
CA GLY A 75 -3.36 4.91 13.24
C GLY A 75 -3.47 4.99 11.72
N VAL A 76 -2.48 4.46 11.00
CA VAL A 76 -2.45 4.45 9.52
C VAL A 76 -2.12 3.07 8.96
N CYS A 77 -2.72 2.72 7.83
CA CYS A 77 -2.44 1.48 7.12
C CYS A 77 -1.18 1.60 6.26
N LEU A 78 -0.16 0.81 6.53
CA LEU A 78 1.08 0.76 5.75
C LEU A 78 1.29 -0.64 5.21
N LEU A 79 1.98 -0.77 4.08
CA LEU A 79 2.33 -2.08 3.52
C LEU A 79 3.17 -2.86 4.53
N SER A 80 2.74 -4.09 4.81
CA SER A 80 3.54 -5.01 5.62
C SER A 80 4.78 -5.46 4.87
N CYS A 81 5.85 -5.70 5.60
CA CYS A 81 7.10 -6.24 5.06
C CYS A 81 7.73 -7.19 6.07
N ALA A 82 8.52 -8.14 5.59
CA ALA A 82 9.41 -8.96 6.39
C ALA A 82 10.86 -8.48 6.24
N VAL A 83 11.24 -7.99 5.07
CA VAL A 83 12.58 -7.52 4.72
C VAL A 83 12.54 -6.25 3.88
N ASP A 84 13.68 -5.54 3.78
CA ASP A 84 13.80 -4.29 3.01
C ASP A 84 13.42 -4.46 1.54
N GLU A 85 13.68 -5.62 0.96
CA GLU A 85 13.40 -5.93 -0.44
C GLU A 85 11.90 -6.01 -0.74
N ASP A 86 11.06 -6.25 0.26
CA ASP A 86 9.59 -6.20 0.11
C ASP A 86 9.12 -4.77 -0.17
N CYS A 87 9.89 -3.78 0.30
CA CYS A 87 9.65 -2.37 0.05
C CYS A 87 10.27 -1.97 -1.30
N ALA A 88 9.63 -2.42 -2.40
CA ALA A 88 10.10 -2.25 -3.77
C ALA A 88 10.38 -0.78 -4.22
N ARG A 89 9.98 0.21 -3.41
CA ARG A 89 10.17 1.63 -3.69
C ARG A 89 11.51 2.14 -3.18
N THR A 90 12.25 2.83 -4.05
CA THR A 90 13.52 3.46 -3.68
C THR A 90 13.33 4.46 -2.53
N GLY A 91 14.23 4.40 -1.55
CA GLY A 91 14.16 5.24 -0.35
C GLY A 91 13.28 4.67 0.76
N TYR A 92 12.67 3.49 0.57
CA TYR A 92 11.92 2.79 1.60
C TYR A 92 12.70 1.57 2.13
N SER A 93 12.42 1.22 3.38
CA SER A 93 12.98 0.08 4.11
C SER A 93 11.92 -0.51 5.03
N CYS A 94 12.11 -1.75 5.44
CA CYS A 94 11.23 -2.42 6.37
C CYS A 94 11.60 -2.04 7.80
N ARG A 95 10.70 -1.33 8.49
CA ARG A 95 10.94 -0.84 9.85
C ARG A 95 9.84 -1.30 10.79
N GLU A 96 10.22 -1.58 12.03
CA GLU A 96 9.28 -1.90 13.09
C GLU A 96 8.70 -0.62 13.69
N LEU A 97 7.38 -0.55 13.74
CA LEU A 97 6.59 0.53 14.30
C LEU A 97 5.71 0.00 15.43
N ASP A 98 5.27 0.89 16.31
CA ASP A 98 4.27 0.54 17.32
C ASP A 98 2.95 0.15 16.66
N MET A 99 2.35 -0.95 17.14
CA MET A 99 1.06 -1.42 16.62
C MET A 99 -0.08 -0.58 17.20
N ARG A 100 -1.00 -0.13 16.36
CA ARG A 100 -2.22 0.53 16.85
C ARG A 100 -3.23 -0.49 17.39
N GLY A 101 -3.81 -0.19 18.55
CA GLY A 101 -4.93 -0.94 19.12
C GLY A 101 -4.56 -2.22 19.88
N ALA A 102 -3.27 -2.56 19.98
CA ALA A 102 -2.76 -3.67 20.77
C ALA A 102 -1.34 -3.38 21.27
N THR A 103 -0.85 -4.19 22.21
CA THR A 103 0.56 -4.15 22.62
C THR A 103 1.42 -4.93 21.65
N GLY A 104 2.45 -4.33 21.07
CA GLY A 104 3.39 -5.00 20.18
C GLY A 104 3.92 -4.09 19.08
N ARG A 105 4.63 -4.69 18.13
CA ARG A 105 5.19 -4.00 16.96
C ARG A 105 4.71 -4.64 15.66
N VAL A 106 4.69 -3.84 14.60
CA VAL A 106 4.42 -4.27 13.22
C VAL A 106 5.57 -3.85 12.32
N SER A 107 5.89 -4.67 11.34
CA SER A 107 6.88 -4.34 10.31
C SER A 107 6.18 -3.72 9.11
N ALA A 108 6.56 -2.50 8.75
CA ALA A 108 5.96 -1.76 7.65
C ALA A 108 6.99 -1.00 6.82
N CYS A 109 6.65 -0.75 5.55
CA CYS A 109 7.49 0.04 4.66
C CYS A 109 7.41 1.53 4.97
N THR A 110 8.53 2.12 5.38
CA THR A 110 8.69 3.56 5.60
C THR A 110 9.97 4.07 4.95
N GLY A 111 10.12 5.38 4.86
CA GLY A 111 11.35 6.06 4.43
C GLY A 111 12.57 5.67 5.26
N ARG A 112 13.73 5.62 4.58
CA ARG A 112 15.07 5.51 5.16
C ARG A 112 15.59 6.85 5.68
#